data_AF-A0A6V7I4K0-F1
#
_entry.id   AF-A0A6V7I4K0-F1
#
_cell.length_a   1.000
_cell.length_b   1.000
_cell.length_c   1.000
_cell.angle_alpha   90.00
_cell.angle_beta   90.00
_cell.angle_gamma   90.00
#
_symmetry.space_group_name_H-M   'P 1'
#
loop_
_entity.id
_entity.type
_entity.pdbx_description
1 polymer ?
#
loop_
_entity_poly.entity_id
_entity_poly.type
_entity_poly.pdbx_seq_one_letter_code
_entity_poly.pdbx_strand_id
1 'polypeptide(L)'
;RGQEQVLGDLSMTLCDPYAVNFLASSAIKIALHLINGESLPRENAVLVLLLRMLALGLSAWQMIDSQEFKEPKLDSQVVTKFLPALMSLMVDDQIRQLNCKLPPDERESAIAIIEHSGPPPDACQAYAQLSGVAAVLSMYYALHIGGGSIAGGAGAAGASGGGSSGSGKSRGDARGLMRVLATLPNCQAQRAFEDPFLHTLVSLLILNMADEFSNESFCTVIFDEFFLAGLSRDNVIRHLLKLVWYIHPKLPPARLHTLMKALQPSSQHNDTVHSLYEALREKVGSRVNETAAQAAQGGRMSIDGPNSPLPTGVTVVPSVSPVPSVSSPMRPL
;
A
#
# COMPACT_ATOMS: atom_id res chain seq x y z
N ARG A 1 21.55 -30.91 27.80
CA ARG A 1 21.43 -29.82 28.79
C ARG A 1 22.09 -28.52 28.34
N GLY A 2 23.41 -28.44 28.12
CA GLY A 2 24.04 -27.17 27.67
C GLY A 2 23.61 -26.68 26.28
N GLN A 3 23.51 -27.59 25.29
CA GLN A 3 23.11 -27.23 23.91
C GLN A 3 21.62 -26.86 23.78
N GLU A 4 20.76 -27.44 24.61
CA GLU A 4 19.31 -27.16 24.62
C GLU A 4 19.01 -25.74 25.12
N GLN A 5 19.74 -25.29 26.16
CA GLN A 5 19.61 -23.94 26.70
C GLN A 5 20.04 -22.89 25.67
N VAL A 6 21.17 -23.11 24.98
CA VAL A 6 21.66 -22.21 23.92
C VAL A 6 20.65 -22.11 22.77
N LEU A 7 19.99 -23.22 22.41
CA LEU A 7 18.96 -23.21 21.37
C LEU A 7 17.73 -22.41 21.79
N GLY A 8 17.31 -22.51 23.06
CA GLY A 8 16.23 -21.69 23.62
C GLY A 8 16.56 -20.19 23.58
N ASP A 9 17.74 -19.80 24.05
CA ASP A 9 18.20 -18.40 24.06
C ASP A 9 18.32 -17.82 22.65
N LEU A 10 18.84 -18.61 21.70
CA LEU A 10 18.91 -18.22 20.30
C LEU A 10 17.51 -18.04 19.69
N SER A 11 16.59 -18.95 19.99
CA SER A 11 15.21 -18.87 19.49
C SER A 11 14.49 -17.63 20.01
N MET A 12 14.69 -17.28 21.30
CA MET A 12 14.17 -16.03 21.88
C MET A 12 14.71 -14.80 21.18
N THR A 13 16.02 -14.80 20.88
CA THR A 13 16.65 -13.68 20.15
C THR A 13 16.08 -13.56 18.73
N LEU A 14 15.84 -14.67 18.05
CA LEU A 14 15.30 -14.69 16.68
C LEU A 14 13.80 -14.42 16.61
N CYS A 15 13.07 -14.55 17.72
CA CYS A 15 11.65 -14.19 17.83
C CYS A 15 11.42 -12.67 17.97
N ASP A 16 12.49 -11.88 18.13
CA ASP A 16 12.39 -10.42 18.19
C ASP A 16 11.86 -9.84 16.85
N PRO A 17 10.93 -8.86 16.87
CA PRO A 17 10.37 -8.28 15.65
C PRO A 17 11.41 -7.70 14.68
N TYR A 18 12.53 -7.15 15.17
CA TYR A 18 13.60 -6.65 14.30
C TYR A 18 14.39 -7.79 13.68
N ALA A 19 14.63 -8.88 14.42
CA ALA A 19 15.27 -10.08 13.89
C ALA A 19 14.40 -10.73 12.81
N VAL A 20 13.10 -10.92 13.07
CA VAL A 20 12.13 -11.44 12.08
C VAL A 20 12.10 -10.55 10.85
N ASN A 21 12.02 -9.23 11.03
CA ASN A 21 12.09 -8.28 9.93
C ASN A 21 13.36 -8.46 9.11
N PHE A 22 14.53 -8.49 9.74
CA PHE A 22 15.81 -8.67 9.07
C PHE A 22 15.89 -9.98 8.28
N LEU A 23 15.48 -11.11 8.89
CA LEU A 23 15.52 -12.43 8.25
C LEU A 23 14.59 -12.49 7.04
N ALA A 24 13.32 -12.11 7.21
CA ALA A 24 12.32 -12.17 6.15
C ALA A 24 12.67 -11.21 5.00
N SER A 25 13.06 -9.99 5.35
CA SER A 25 13.54 -8.98 4.41
C SER A 25 14.75 -9.43 3.59
N SER A 26 15.73 -10.04 4.24
CA SER A 26 16.94 -10.55 3.59
C SER A 26 16.59 -11.73 2.68
N ALA A 27 15.68 -12.61 3.10
CA ALA A 27 15.18 -13.71 2.27
C ALA A 27 14.50 -13.20 0.99
N ILE A 28 13.64 -12.17 1.08
CA ILE A 28 13.01 -11.55 -0.10
C ILE A 28 14.06 -10.92 -1.03
N LYS A 29 15.04 -10.17 -0.48
CA LYS A 29 16.14 -9.59 -1.27
C LYS A 29 16.97 -10.64 -1.99
N ILE A 30 17.31 -11.73 -1.30
CA ILE A 30 18.05 -12.84 -1.91
C ILE A 30 17.20 -13.51 -2.98
N ALA A 31 15.92 -13.80 -2.72
CA ALA A 31 15.02 -14.37 -3.74
C ALA A 31 14.97 -13.49 -5.00
N LEU A 32 14.88 -12.17 -4.86
CA LEU A 32 14.93 -11.23 -5.97
C LEU A 32 16.27 -11.27 -6.73
N HIS A 33 17.39 -11.36 -5.99
CA HIS A 33 18.71 -11.52 -6.60
C HIS A 33 18.83 -12.85 -7.37
N LEU A 34 18.28 -13.95 -6.83
CA LEU A 34 18.30 -15.26 -7.48
C LEU A 34 17.46 -15.26 -8.77
N ILE A 35 16.33 -14.54 -8.80
CA ILE A 35 15.53 -14.32 -10.02
C ILE A 35 16.38 -13.66 -11.10
N ASN A 36 17.10 -12.59 -10.76
CA ASN A 36 17.95 -11.86 -11.71
C ASN A 36 19.18 -12.66 -12.15
N GLY A 37 19.66 -13.58 -11.31
CA GLY A 37 20.77 -14.49 -11.62
C GLY A 37 20.34 -15.86 -12.13
N GLU A 38 19.06 -16.05 -12.46
CA GLU A 38 18.46 -17.31 -12.98
C GLU A 38 18.85 -18.57 -12.18
N SER A 39 18.96 -18.44 -10.86
CA SER A 39 19.41 -19.52 -9.97
C SER A 39 18.28 -20.06 -9.12
N LEU A 40 18.37 -21.35 -8.76
CA LEU A 40 17.30 -22.00 -8.03
C LEU A 40 17.34 -21.65 -6.53
N PRO A 41 16.19 -21.37 -5.89
CA PRO A 41 16.14 -20.98 -4.48
C PRO A 41 16.73 -22.02 -3.53
N ARG A 42 16.64 -23.31 -3.90
CA ARG A 42 17.15 -24.43 -3.10
C ARG A 42 18.68 -24.55 -3.10
N GLU A 43 19.36 -23.96 -4.09
CA GLU A 43 20.81 -24.07 -4.26
C GLU A 43 21.54 -23.00 -3.44
N ASN A 44 20.84 -21.94 -3.05
CA ASN A 44 21.40 -20.90 -2.20
C ASN A 44 21.34 -21.33 -0.72
N ALA A 45 22.47 -21.81 -0.20
CA ALA A 45 22.60 -22.24 1.19
C ALA A 45 22.28 -21.13 2.20
N VAL A 46 22.55 -19.86 1.86
CA VAL A 46 22.26 -18.71 2.73
C VAL A 46 20.76 -18.51 2.87
N LEU A 47 20.00 -18.57 1.78
CA LEU A 47 18.55 -18.47 1.80
C LEU A 47 17.94 -19.59 2.66
N VAL A 48 18.37 -20.83 2.45
CA VAL A 48 17.90 -21.98 3.25
C VAL A 48 18.23 -21.79 4.74
N LEU A 49 19.42 -21.28 5.07
CA LEU A 49 19.80 -20.98 6.45
C LEU A 49 18.89 -19.91 7.06
N LEU A 50 18.62 -18.81 6.36
CA LEU A 50 17.72 -17.76 6.84
C LEU A 50 16.31 -18.29 7.07
N LEU A 51 15.80 -19.16 6.20
CA LEU A 51 14.49 -19.78 6.37
C LEU A 51 14.43 -20.70 7.59
N ARG A 52 15.51 -21.43 7.89
CA ARG A 52 15.62 -22.25 9.10
C ARG A 52 15.69 -21.39 10.36
N MET A 53 16.48 -20.31 10.34
CA MET A 53 16.55 -19.36 11.45
C MET A 53 15.19 -18.69 11.70
N LEU A 54 14.46 -18.37 10.63
CA LEU A 54 13.10 -17.84 10.75
C LEU A 54 12.15 -18.88 11.34
N ALA A 55 12.20 -20.13 10.88
CA ALA A 55 11.41 -21.22 11.47
C ALA A 55 11.69 -21.44 12.96
N LEU A 56 12.97 -21.34 13.36
CA LEU A 56 13.41 -21.41 14.74
C LEU A 56 12.83 -20.28 15.59
N GLY A 57 12.95 -19.03 15.13
CA GLY A 57 12.40 -17.86 15.82
C GLY A 57 10.87 -17.93 15.97
N LEU A 58 10.14 -18.36 14.93
CA LEU A 58 8.68 -18.48 14.98
C LEU A 58 8.17 -19.60 15.91
N SER A 59 9.04 -20.56 16.25
CA SER A 59 8.72 -21.68 17.15
C SER A 59 9.22 -21.44 18.59
N ALA A 60 9.82 -20.28 18.88
CA ALA A 60 10.47 -20.00 20.16
C ALA A 60 9.53 -20.18 21.35
N TRP A 61 8.32 -19.60 21.30
CA TRP A 61 7.32 -19.73 22.35
C TRP A 61 6.89 -21.18 22.58
N GLN A 62 6.65 -21.93 21.50
CA GLN A 62 6.29 -23.34 21.62
C GLN A 62 7.40 -24.17 22.27
N MET A 63 8.67 -23.90 21.95
CA MET A 63 9.82 -24.57 22.55
C MET A 63 9.94 -24.26 24.05
N ILE A 64 9.65 -23.03 24.46
CA ILE A 64 9.68 -22.63 25.87
C ILE A 64 8.54 -23.27 26.64
N ASP A 65 7.32 -23.24 26.09
CA ASP A 65 6.16 -23.81 26.78
C ASP A 65 6.26 -25.33 26.92
N SER A 66 6.72 -26.01 25.86
CA SER A 66 6.89 -27.47 25.85
C SER A 66 8.15 -27.95 26.56
N GLN A 67 9.13 -27.07 26.81
CA GLN A 67 10.48 -27.39 27.26
C GLN A 67 11.21 -28.40 26.35
N GLU A 68 10.76 -28.60 25.10
CA GLU A 68 11.41 -29.43 24.10
C GLU A 68 12.25 -28.56 23.16
N PHE A 69 13.54 -28.43 23.49
CA PHE A 69 14.48 -27.62 22.74
C PHE A 69 15.07 -28.40 21.57
N LYS A 70 14.31 -28.49 20.48
CA LYS A 70 14.72 -29.13 19.23
C LYS A 70 14.52 -28.20 18.05
N GLU A 71 15.48 -28.22 17.11
CA GLU A 71 15.36 -27.45 15.89
C GLU A 71 14.11 -27.87 15.11
N PRO A 72 13.16 -26.93 14.84
CA PRO A 72 11.98 -27.25 14.06
C PRO A 72 12.39 -27.56 12.63
N LYS A 73 11.88 -28.66 12.10
CA LYS A 73 12.17 -29.05 10.72
C LYS A 73 11.47 -28.08 9.77
N LEU A 74 12.24 -27.36 8.96
CA LEU A 74 11.69 -26.62 7.84
C LEU A 74 11.08 -27.60 6.83
N ASP A 75 9.78 -27.47 6.58
CA ASP A 75 9.10 -28.29 5.59
C ASP A 75 9.72 -28.06 4.20
N SER A 76 10.19 -29.15 3.59
CA SER A 76 10.74 -29.18 2.24
C SER A 76 9.80 -28.56 1.19
N GLN A 77 8.49 -28.60 1.41
CA GLN A 77 7.51 -27.99 0.51
C GLN A 77 7.59 -26.46 0.48
N VAL A 78 8.02 -25.82 1.58
CA VAL A 78 8.24 -24.37 1.61
C VAL A 78 9.32 -23.96 0.60
N VAL A 79 10.40 -24.74 0.52
CA VAL A 79 11.53 -24.46 -0.39
C VAL A 79 11.23 -24.93 -1.82
N THR A 80 10.52 -26.04 -1.99
CA THR A 80 10.34 -26.69 -3.31
C THR A 80 9.08 -26.27 -4.05
N LYS A 81 8.05 -25.77 -3.35
CA LYS A 81 6.76 -25.38 -3.95
C LYS A 81 6.42 -23.92 -3.69
N PHE A 82 6.38 -23.52 -2.41
CA PHE A 82 6.01 -22.15 -2.05
C PHE A 82 7.01 -21.13 -2.61
N LEU A 83 8.31 -21.33 -2.39
CA LEU A 83 9.32 -20.35 -2.78
C LEU A 83 9.42 -20.16 -4.31
N PRO A 84 9.38 -21.21 -5.15
CA PRO A 84 9.23 -21.05 -6.60
C PRO A 84 7.93 -20.34 -6.99
N ALA A 85 6.80 -20.64 -6.34
CA ALA A 85 5.54 -19.94 -6.61
C ALA A 85 5.62 -18.45 -6.24
N LEU A 86 6.26 -18.12 -5.11
CA LEU A 86 6.52 -16.74 -4.69
C LEU A 86 7.46 -16.04 -5.68
N MET A 87 8.52 -16.70 -6.14
CA MET A 87 9.42 -16.15 -7.15
C MET A 87 8.72 -15.92 -8.49
N SER A 88 7.82 -16.81 -8.91
CA SER A 88 6.97 -16.60 -10.09
C SER A 88 6.11 -15.35 -9.94
N LEU A 89 5.50 -15.15 -8.77
CA LEU A 89 4.74 -13.94 -8.46
C LEU A 89 5.63 -12.69 -8.49
N MET A 90 6.85 -12.78 -7.97
CA MET A 90 7.84 -11.69 -8.01
C MET A 90 8.25 -11.32 -9.45
N VAL A 91 8.35 -12.30 -10.34
CA VAL A 91 8.61 -12.07 -11.76
C VAL A 91 7.43 -11.37 -12.42
N ASP A 92 6.19 -11.82 -12.17
CA ASP A 92 4.98 -11.16 -12.68
C ASP A 92 4.91 -9.68 -12.29
N ASP A 93 5.22 -9.37 -11.03
CA ASP A 93 5.20 -8.01 -10.51
C ASP A 93 6.34 -7.15 -11.10
N GLN A 94 7.53 -7.72 -11.31
CA GLN A 94 8.62 -7.02 -12.00
C GLN A 94 8.28 -6.72 -13.47
N ILE A 95 7.72 -7.70 -14.19
CA ILE A 95 7.27 -7.51 -15.58
C ILE A 95 6.22 -6.41 -15.65
N ARG A 96 5.25 -6.41 -14.73
CA ARG A 96 4.24 -5.34 -14.62
C ARG A 96 4.87 -3.97 -14.40
N GLN A 97 5.84 -3.87 -13.50
CA GLN A 97 6.52 -2.60 -13.22
C GLN A 97 7.33 -2.10 -14.43
N LEU A 98 7.94 -3.01 -15.19
CA LEU A 98 8.63 -2.67 -16.43
C LEU A 98 7.64 -2.23 -17.52
N ASN A 99 6.52 -2.93 -17.70
CA ASN A 99 5.47 -2.59 -18.65
C ASN A 99 4.86 -1.21 -18.39
N CYS A 100 4.73 -0.81 -17.13
CA CYS A 100 4.25 0.53 -16.76
C CYS A 100 5.20 1.65 -17.19
N LYS A 101 6.49 1.36 -17.41
CA LYS A 101 7.52 2.33 -17.84
C LYS A 101 7.63 2.45 -19.37
N LEU A 102 7.08 1.49 -20.13
CA LEU A 102 7.13 1.53 -21.60
C LEU A 102 6.15 2.59 -22.16
N PRO A 103 6.50 3.26 -23.28
CA PRO A 103 5.62 4.17 -24.01
C PRO A 103 4.28 3.51 -24.39
N PRO A 104 3.18 4.29 -24.50
CA PRO A 104 1.86 3.74 -24.79
C PRO A 104 1.80 2.96 -26.13
N ASP A 105 2.52 3.41 -27.15
CA ASP A 105 2.53 2.79 -28.48
C ASP A 105 3.23 1.41 -28.51
N GLU A 106 4.25 1.23 -27.67
CA GLU A 106 4.97 -0.05 -27.50
C GLU A 106 4.25 -1.00 -26.54
N ARG A 107 3.46 -0.45 -25.60
CA ARG A 107 2.67 -1.21 -24.64
C ARG A 107 1.63 -2.07 -25.32
N GLU A 108 0.95 -1.56 -26.34
CA GLU A 108 -0.08 -2.29 -27.11
C GLU A 108 0.53 -3.40 -27.98
N SER A 109 1.73 -3.18 -28.52
CA SER A 109 2.48 -4.18 -29.30
C SER A 109 3.12 -5.27 -28.43
N ALA A 110 3.46 -4.94 -27.17
CA ALA A 110 3.99 -5.87 -26.18
C ALA A 110 2.90 -6.70 -25.46
N ILE A 111 1.62 -6.53 -25.81
CA ILE A 111 0.51 -7.38 -25.31
C ILE A 111 0.57 -8.75 -26.02
N ALA A 112 1.63 -9.51 -25.74
CA ALA A 112 1.61 -10.95 -25.90
C ALA A 112 1.17 -11.58 -24.55
N ILE A 113 -0.13 -11.73 -24.36
CA ILE A 113 -0.76 -12.87 -23.66
C ILE A 113 -0.23 -13.22 -22.26
N ILE A 114 0.09 -12.26 -21.40
CA ILE A 114 0.06 -12.54 -19.96
C ILE A 114 -0.64 -11.41 -19.23
N GLU A 115 -1.93 -11.60 -19.02
CA GLU A 115 -2.72 -10.84 -18.09
C GLU A 115 -2.22 -11.16 -16.66
N HIS A 116 -1.07 -10.62 -16.26
CA HIS A 116 -0.45 -10.79 -14.93
C HIS A 116 -1.30 -10.18 -13.78
N SER A 117 -2.56 -9.82 -14.07
CA SER A 117 -3.58 -9.35 -13.13
C SER A 117 -4.35 -10.51 -12.49
N GLY A 118 -4.02 -11.76 -12.82
CA GLY A 118 -4.61 -12.93 -12.20
C GLY A 118 -4.39 -12.98 -10.67
N PRO A 119 -5.22 -13.76 -9.94
CA PRO A 119 -5.03 -13.98 -8.51
C PRO A 119 -3.61 -14.48 -8.22
N PRO A 120 -3.09 -14.27 -7.00
CA PRO A 120 -1.83 -14.86 -6.62
C PRO A 120 -1.90 -16.39 -6.82
N PRO A 121 -0.77 -17.05 -7.14
CA PRO A 121 -0.78 -18.51 -7.32
C PRO A 121 -1.40 -19.22 -6.12
N ASP A 122 -2.30 -20.18 -6.37
CA ASP A 122 -3.00 -20.93 -5.30
C ASP A 122 -2.04 -21.53 -4.28
N ALA A 123 -0.86 -21.96 -4.74
CA ALA A 123 0.20 -22.46 -3.89
C ALA A 123 0.68 -21.40 -2.87
N CYS A 124 0.87 -20.14 -3.28
CA CYS A 124 1.26 -19.06 -2.37
C CYS A 124 0.22 -18.86 -1.27
N GLN A 125 -1.06 -18.83 -1.65
CA GLN A 125 -2.16 -18.70 -0.70
C GLN A 125 -2.22 -19.91 0.25
N ALA A 126 -2.23 -21.13 -0.27
CA ALA A 126 -2.33 -22.35 0.53
C ALA A 126 -1.17 -22.48 1.54
N TYR A 127 0.06 -22.26 1.11
CA TYR A 127 1.22 -22.36 2.01
C TYR A 127 1.27 -21.23 3.04
N ALA A 128 0.81 -20.02 2.70
CA ALA A 128 0.70 -18.94 3.68
C ALA A 128 -0.28 -19.26 4.82
N GLN A 129 -1.28 -20.11 4.60
CA GLN A 129 -2.20 -20.59 5.65
C GLN A 129 -1.60 -21.73 6.49
N LEU A 130 -0.79 -22.58 5.86
CA LEU A 130 -0.27 -23.81 6.49
C LEU A 130 1.05 -23.60 7.25
N SER A 131 1.90 -22.68 6.80
CA SER A 131 3.26 -22.50 7.33
C SER A 131 3.50 -21.08 7.82
N GLY A 132 3.99 -20.96 9.06
CA GLY A 132 4.36 -19.67 9.64
C GLY A 132 5.48 -18.97 8.86
N VAL A 133 6.45 -19.73 8.32
CA VAL A 133 7.53 -19.17 7.50
C VAL A 133 6.97 -18.59 6.20
N ALA A 134 6.07 -19.32 5.52
CA ALA A 134 5.44 -18.85 4.29
C ALA A 134 4.51 -17.65 4.54
N ALA A 135 3.79 -17.63 5.67
CA ALA A 135 2.97 -16.50 6.10
C ALA A 135 3.83 -15.24 6.27
N VAL A 136 4.92 -15.33 7.04
CA VAL A 136 5.82 -14.22 7.29
C VAL A 136 6.48 -13.74 5.99
N LEU A 137 6.96 -14.65 5.13
CA LEU A 137 7.51 -14.24 3.83
C LEU A 137 6.47 -13.52 2.96
N SER A 138 5.22 -13.97 2.94
CA SER A 138 4.14 -13.32 2.18
C SER A 138 3.84 -11.92 2.75
N MET A 139 3.83 -11.78 4.08
CA MET A 139 3.69 -10.48 4.77
C MET A 139 4.80 -9.51 4.38
N TYR A 140 6.07 -9.92 4.50
CA TYR A 140 7.20 -9.05 4.17
C TYR A 140 7.33 -8.80 2.66
N TYR A 141 6.87 -9.73 1.82
CA TYR A 141 6.75 -9.50 0.39
C TYR A 141 5.71 -8.42 0.07
N ALA A 142 4.54 -8.45 0.71
CA ALA A 142 3.53 -7.39 0.57
C ALA A 142 4.11 -6.02 0.96
N LEU A 143 4.87 -5.94 2.06
CA LEU A 143 5.55 -4.70 2.46
C LEU A 143 6.59 -4.25 1.44
N HIS A 144 7.33 -5.18 0.83
CA HIS A 144 8.33 -4.87 -0.19
C HIS A 144 7.69 -4.25 -1.45
N ILE A 145 6.65 -4.89 -1.99
CA ILE A 145 5.91 -4.40 -3.16
C ILE A 145 5.27 -3.03 -2.87
N GLY A 146 4.81 -2.84 -1.64
CA GLY A 146 4.21 -1.60 -1.16
C GLY A 146 5.15 -0.39 -1.13
N GLY A 147 6.40 -0.53 -1.59
CA GLY A 147 7.42 0.51 -1.54
C GLY A 147 8.05 0.62 -0.14
N GLY A 148 7.88 -0.40 0.71
CA GLY A 148 8.63 -0.51 1.95
C GLY A 148 10.12 -0.55 1.62
N SER A 149 10.85 0.52 1.95
CA SER A 149 12.31 0.45 1.98
C SER A 149 12.66 -0.54 3.08
N ILE A 150 13.06 -1.73 2.66
CA ILE A 150 13.55 -2.77 3.54
C ILE A 150 14.80 -2.20 4.24
N ALA A 151 14.60 -1.68 5.45
CA ALA A 151 15.61 -0.97 6.23
C ALA A 151 16.93 -1.75 6.23
N GLY A 152 18.00 -1.09 5.76
CA GLY A 152 19.35 -1.67 5.66
C GLY A 152 19.93 -1.77 4.24
N GLY A 153 19.48 -0.96 3.27
CA GLY A 153 20.01 -0.97 1.91
C GLY A 153 20.24 0.41 1.32
N ALA A 154 21.11 1.21 1.93
CA ALA A 154 21.87 2.19 1.17
C ALA A 154 22.83 1.41 0.26
N GLY A 155 22.40 1.04 -0.95
CA GLY A 155 23.25 0.26 -1.85
C GLY A 155 22.48 -0.58 -2.87
N ALA A 156 21.79 0.08 -3.80
CA ALA A 156 21.58 -0.41 -5.17
C ALA A 156 21.05 0.73 -6.05
N ALA A 157 21.72 1.89 -6.00
CA ALA A 157 21.77 2.77 -7.16
C ALA A 157 22.75 2.12 -8.15
N GLY A 158 22.32 0.99 -8.74
CA GLY A 158 23.00 0.32 -9.83
C GLY A 158 22.59 0.97 -11.13
N ALA A 159 23.54 1.65 -11.75
CA ALA A 159 23.42 2.40 -12.99
C ALA A 159 22.72 1.61 -14.10
N SER A 160 21.68 2.20 -14.67
CA SER A 160 21.34 2.03 -16.08
C SER A 160 20.76 3.33 -16.62
N GLY A 161 21.41 3.87 -17.66
CA GLY A 161 20.82 4.69 -18.72
C GLY A 161 20.20 6.04 -18.34
N GLY A 162 20.83 7.12 -18.79
CA GLY A 162 20.33 8.49 -18.65
C GLY A 162 18.95 8.73 -19.27
N GLY A 163 18.20 9.60 -18.61
CA GLY A 163 16.91 10.13 -19.05
C GLY A 163 16.28 10.93 -17.92
N SER A 164 16.34 12.25 -18.03
CA SER A 164 15.83 13.22 -17.06
C SER A 164 14.33 12.99 -16.74
N SER A 165 14.02 12.59 -15.51
CA SER A 165 12.82 13.03 -14.78
C SER A 165 13.03 12.74 -13.29
N GLY A 166 12.49 13.63 -12.45
CA GLY A 166 12.96 13.88 -11.09
C GLY A 166 13.12 12.68 -10.16
N SER A 167 13.97 12.87 -9.15
CA SER A 167 14.15 12.05 -7.95
C SER A 167 12.81 11.64 -7.34
N GLY A 168 12.24 10.55 -7.85
CA GLY A 168 10.96 10.00 -7.44
C GLY A 168 11.20 8.87 -6.46
N LYS A 169 10.83 9.07 -5.20
CA LYS A 169 10.61 7.97 -4.27
C LYS A 169 9.71 6.95 -4.97
N SER A 170 10.16 5.70 -5.12
CA SER A 170 9.39 4.65 -5.80
C SER A 170 8.01 4.56 -5.13
N ARG A 171 6.97 5.06 -5.79
CA ARG A 171 5.58 4.76 -5.42
C ARG A 171 5.44 3.23 -5.51
N GLY A 172 4.98 2.59 -4.43
CA GLY A 172 4.83 1.14 -4.42
C GLY A 172 3.83 0.66 -5.47
N ASP A 173 3.87 -0.62 -5.82
CA ASP A 173 2.93 -1.21 -6.78
C ASP A 173 1.62 -1.58 -6.05
N ALA A 174 0.62 -0.72 -6.17
CA ALA A 174 -0.69 -0.92 -5.55
C ALA A 174 -1.37 -2.21 -6.02
N ARG A 175 -1.19 -2.60 -7.29
CA ARG A 175 -1.80 -3.83 -7.83
C ARG A 175 -1.13 -5.07 -7.25
N GLY A 176 0.19 -5.10 -7.23
CA GLY A 176 0.94 -6.19 -6.59
C GLY A 176 0.64 -6.30 -5.10
N LEU A 177 0.55 -5.17 -4.38
CA LEU A 177 0.17 -5.15 -2.97
C LEU A 177 -1.21 -5.78 -2.75
N MET A 178 -2.23 -5.36 -3.51
CA MET A 178 -3.58 -5.89 -3.38
C MET A 178 -3.63 -7.41 -3.57
N ARG A 179 -2.92 -7.95 -4.58
CA ARG A 179 -2.87 -9.41 -4.85
C ARG A 179 -2.39 -10.19 -3.65
N VAL A 180 -1.31 -9.74 -2.99
CA VAL A 180 -0.75 -10.46 -1.84
C VAL A 180 -1.60 -10.22 -0.60
N LEU A 181 -1.95 -8.96 -0.33
CA LEU A 181 -2.63 -8.54 0.89
C LEU A 181 -4.01 -9.20 1.05
N ALA A 182 -4.74 -9.41 -0.05
CA ALA A 182 -6.04 -10.13 -0.05
C ALA A 182 -5.94 -11.55 0.54
N THR A 183 -4.77 -12.19 0.49
CA THR A 183 -4.58 -13.56 1.01
C THR A 183 -4.16 -13.61 2.49
N LEU A 184 -3.64 -12.50 3.01
CA LEU A 184 -3.04 -12.43 4.35
C LEU A 184 -4.00 -12.56 5.54
N PRO A 185 -5.30 -12.20 5.46
CA PRO A 185 -6.22 -12.37 6.59
C PRO A 185 -6.32 -13.81 7.09
N ASN A 186 -6.14 -14.77 6.18
CA ASN A 186 -6.25 -16.19 6.45
C ASN A 186 -4.90 -16.87 6.76
N CYS A 187 -3.80 -16.11 6.83
CA CYS A 187 -2.47 -16.69 7.03
C CYS A 187 -2.34 -17.43 8.37
N GLN A 188 -1.31 -18.28 8.48
CA GLN A 188 -1.06 -19.11 9.66
C GLN A 188 -1.08 -18.27 10.94
N ALA A 189 -1.88 -18.70 11.92
CA ALA A 189 -2.10 -18.02 13.20
C ALA A 189 -2.60 -16.56 13.11
N GLN A 190 -3.09 -16.12 11.94
CA GLN A 190 -3.54 -14.74 11.70
C GLN A 190 -2.46 -13.69 12.08
N ARG A 191 -1.19 -14.02 11.80
CA ARG A 191 -0.02 -13.18 12.11
C ARG A 191 -0.07 -11.81 11.43
N ALA A 192 -0.79 -11.70 10.32
CA ALA A 192 -1.04 -10.43 9.63
C ALA A 192 -1.79 -9.40 10.50
N PHE A 193 -2.39 -9.80 11.61
CA PHE A 193 -3.04 -8.90 12.57
C PHE A 193 -2.20 -8.65 13.84
N GLU A 194 -0.91 -8.98 13.85
CA GLU A 194 0.02 -8.63 14.93
C GLU A 194 0.52 -7.19 14.80
N ASP A 195 0.74 -6.51 15.93
CA ASP A 195 1.11 -5.09 15.97
C ASP A 195 2.35 -4.71 15.14
N PRO A 196 3.48 -5.45 15.15
CA PRO A 196 4.67 -5.05 14.39
C PRO A 196 4.42 -4.95 12.87
N PHE A 197 3.66 -5.91 12.34
CA PHE A 197 3.30 -5.90 10.92
C PHE A 197 2.27 -4.82 10.61
N LEU A 198 1.18 -4.74 11.39
CA LEU A 198 0.13 -3.74 11.19
C LEU A 198 0.67 -2.31 11.26
N HIS A 199 1.59 -2.04 12.20
CA HIS A 199 2.24 -0.76 12.32
C HIS A 199 2.99 -0.39 11.04
N THR A 200 3.81 -1.30 10.54
CA THR A 200 4.60 -1.11 9.33
C THR A 200 3.71 -0.96 8.09
N LEU A 201 2.66 -1.79 7.98
CA LEU A 201 1.69 -1.74 6.88
C LEU A 201 0.94 -0.40 6.85
N VAL A 202 0.42 0.06 8.00
CA VAL A 202 -0.30 1.33 8.08
C VAL A 202 0.61 2.50 7.73
N SER A 203 1.84 2.52 8.25
CA SER A 203 2.83 3.55 7.89
C SER A 203 3.13 3.54 6.39
N LEU A 204 3.28 2.38 5.78
CA LEU A 204 3.48 2.24 4.34
C LEU A 204 2.28 2.77 3.55
N LEU A 205 1.05 2.38 3.91
CA LEU A 205 -0.17 2.82 3.23
C LEU A 205 -0.33 4.35 3.29
N ILE A 206 -0.02 4.96 4.43
CA ILE A 206 -0.07 6.42 4.59
C ILE A 206 1.03 7.12 3.80
N LEU A 207 2.28 6.65 3.91
CA LEU A 207 3.43 7.39 3.38
C LEU A 207 3.64 7.19 1.88
N ASN A 208 3.34 5.99 1.37
CA ASN A 208 3.67 5.61 -0.01
C ASN A 208 2.45 5.49 -0.92
N MET A 209 1.25 5.24 -0.37
CA MET A 209 0.06 4.88 -1.15
C MET A 209 -1.19 5.70 -0.80
N ALA A 210 -1.04 6.85 -0.11
CA ALA A 210 -2.20 7.65 0.29
C ALA A 210 -3.08 8.09 -0.90
N ASP A 211 -2.49 8.34 -2.07
CA ASP A 211 -3.22 8.74 -3.29
C ASP A 211 -4.12 7.62 -3.84
N GLU A 212 -3.75 6.35 -3.62
CA GLU A 212 -4.47 5.17 -4.11
C GLU A 212 -5.81 4.97 -3.41
N PHE A 213 -6.03 5.58 -2.24
CA PHE A 213 -7.31 5.53 -1.53
C PHE A 213 -8.43 6.33 -2.22
N SER A 214 -8.14 7.02 -3.32
CA SER A 214 -9.16 7.55 -4.21
C SER A 214 -9.79 6.46 -5.10
N ASN A 215 -9.11 5.32 -5.28
CA ASN A 215 -9.57 4.20 -6.10
C ASN A 215 -10.42 3.22 -5.28
N GLU A 216 -11.64 2.94 -5.72
CA GLU A 216 -12.58 2.08 -4.98
C GLU A 216 -12.08 0.63 -4.84
N SER A 217 -11.50 0.07 -5.90
CA SER A 217 -10.94 -1.29 -5.86
C SER A 217 -9.82 -1.45 -4.83
N PHE A 218 -8.99 -0.41 -4.67
CA PHE A 218 -7.96 -0.37 -3.64
C PHE A 218 -8.59 -0.33 -2.25
N CYS A 219 -9.59 0.54 -2.04
CA CYS A 219 -10.32 0.59 -0.77
C CYS A 219 -10.95 -0.76 -0.40
N THR A 220 -11.55 -1.47 -1.35
CA THR A 220 -12.19 -2.77 -1.09
C THR A 220 -11.18 -3.80 -0.57
N VAL A 221 -10.01 -3.94 -1.20
CA VAL A 221 -9.02 -4.91 -0.73
C VAL A 221 -8.43 -4.50 0.62
N ILE A 222 -8.05 -3.23 0.79
CA ILE A 222 -7.44 -2.77 2.04
C ILE A 222 -8.44 -2.86 3.20
N PHE A 223 -9.64 -2.31 3.04
CA PHE A 223 -10.62 -2.26 4.12
C PHE A 223 -11.40 -3.55 4.21
N ASP A 224 -12.16 -3.89 3.17
CA ASP A 224 -13.20 -4.92 3.25
C ASP A 224 -12.60 -6.32 3.32
N GLU A 225 -11.58 -6.61 2.52
CA GLU A 225 -10.93 -7.93 2.53
C GLU A 225 -9.92 -8.08 3.66
N PHE A 226 -9.11 -7.04 3.95
CA PHE A 226 -8.06 -7.13 4.95
C PHE A 226 -8.46 -6.65 6.36
N PHE A 227 -8.70 -5.35 6.57
CA PHE A 227 -8.92 -4.82 7.91
C PHE A 227 -10.26 -5.26 8.54
N LEU A 228 -11.35 -5.31 7.76
CA LEU A 228 -12.67 -5.71 8.25
C LEU A 228 -12.69 -7.18 8.69
N ALA A 229 -11.89 -8.04 8.05
CA ALA A 229 -11.71 -9.43 8.48
C ALA A 229 -11.07 -9.56 9.88
N GLY A 230 -10.34 -8.54 10.35
CA GLY A 230 -9.67 -8.52 11.66
C GLY A 230 -10.34 -7.64 12.72
N LEU A 231 -11.53 -7.07 12.46
CA LEU A 231 -12.15 -6.06 13.33
C LEU A 231 -12.51 -6.56 14.73
N SER A 232 -12.52 -7.87 14.98
CA SER A 232 -12.74 -8.40 16.34
C SER A 232 -11.58 -8.12 17.30
N ARG A 233 -10.46 -7.56 16.82
CA ARG A 233 -9.26 -7.29 17.62
C ARG A 233 -9.04 -5.79 17.83
N ASP A 234 -8.91 -5.37 19.07
CA ASP A 234 -8.69 -3.96 19.46
C ASP A 234 -7.47 -3.32 18.77
N ASN A 235 -6.39 -4.08 18.60
CA ASN A 235 -5.18 -3.58 17.95
C ASN A 235 -5.42 -3.28 16.46
N VAL A 236 -6.20 -4.10 15.76
CA VAL A 236 -6.59 -3.86 14.35
C VAL A 236 -7.44 -2.59 14.25
N ILE A 237 -8.44 -2.44 15.12
CA ILE A 237 -9.28 -1.22 15.16
C ILE A 237 -8.42 0.02 15.38
N ARG A 238 -7.49 -0.02 16.34
CA ARG A 238 -6.57 1.10 16.63
C ARG A 238 -5.72 1.48 15.42
N HIS A 239 -5.20 0.49 14.69
CA HIS A 239 -4.40 0.70 13.48
C HIS A 239 -5.25 1.24 12.33
N LEU A 240 -6.47 0.74 12.15
CA LEU A 240 -7.40 1.24 11.13
C LEU A 240 -7.85 2.67 11.43
N LEU A 241 -8.17 3.02 12.69
CA LEU A 241 -8.47 4.39 13.09
C LEU A 241 -7.31 5.35 12.78
N LYS A 242 -6.07 4.93 13.09
CA LYS A 242 -4.87 5.69 12.72
C LYS A 242 -4.73 5.84 11.21
N LEU A 243 -4.98 4.78 10.44
CA LEU A 243 -4.96 4.86 8.97
C LEU A 243 -5.96 5.91 8.48
N VAL A 244 -7.24 5.78 8.85
CA VAL A 244 -8.33 6.69 8.45
C VAL A 244 -8.02 8.13 8.87
N TRP A 245 -7.42 8.36 10.04
CA TRP A 245 -7.03 9.69 10.50
C TRP A 245 -6.19 10.48 9.49
N TYR A 246 -5.29 9.82 8.77
CA TYR A 246 -4.41 10.45 7.79
C TYR A 246 -4.99 10.43 6.38
N ILE A 247 -5.73 9.39 5.99
CA ILE A 247 -6.22 9.23 4.60
C ILE A 247 -7.64 9.73 4.37
N HIS A 248 -8.41 10.09 5.42
CA HIS A 248 -9.75 10.65 5.28
C HIS A 248 -9.87 11.80 4.25
N PRO A 249 -8.81 12.59 3.94
CA PRO A 249 -8.90 13.60 2.90
C PRO A 249 -9.07 13.09 1.48
N LYS A 250 -8.60 11.87 1.23
CA LYS A 250 -8.47 11.25 -0.09
C LYS A 250 -9.51 10.15 -0.32
N LEU A 251 -10.26 9.79 0.72
CA LEU A 251 -11.30 8.77 0.63
C LEU A 251 -12.58 9.31 -0.03
N PRO A 252 -13.26 8.49 -0.85
CA PRO A 252 -14.61 8.80 -1.31
C PRO A 252 -15.57 9.02 -0.13
N PRO A 253 -16.43 10.06 -0.14
CA PRO A 253 -17.30 10.39 1.00
C PRO A 253 -18.20 9.22 1.45
N ALA A 254 -18.73 8.45 0.50
CA ALA A 254 -19.56 7.27 0.79
C ALA A 254 -18.77 6.16 1.51
N ARG A 255 -17.50 5.95 1.13
CA ARG A 255 -16.61 5.00 1.81
C ARG A 255 -16.27 5.47 3.21
N LEU A 256 -15.94 6.76 3.38
CA LEU A 256 -15.66 7.33 4.70
C LEU A 256 -16.85 7.18 5.64
N HIS A 257 -18.07 7.46 5.19
CA HIS A 257 -19.27 7.29 6.01
C HIS A 257 -19.51 5.82 6.42
N THR A 258 -19.33 4.89 5.48
CA THR A 258 -19.45 3.44 5.75
C THR A 258 -18.40 2.97 6.75
N LEU A 259 -17.15 3.41 6.60
CA LEU A 259 -16.06 3.10 7.53
C LEU A 259 -16.31 3.68 8.91
N MET A 260 -16.78 4.93 9.01
CA MET A 260 -17.09 5.52 10.31
C MET A 260 -18.19 4.74 11.04
N LYS A 261 -19.21 4.27 10.31
CA LYS A 261 -20.25 3.41 10.89
C LYS A 261 -19.70 2.05 11.34
N ALA A 262 -18.84 1.43 10.54
CA ALA A 262 -18.23 0.14 10.86
C ALA A 262 -17.26 0.20 12.05
N LEU A 263 -16.57 1.34 12.22
CA LEU A 263 -15.59 1.59 13.28
C LEU A 263 -16.21 2.08 14.59
N GLN A 264 -17.54 2.22 14.65
CA GLN A 264 -18.21 2.70 15.86
C GLN A 264 -17.87 1.77 17.04
N PRO A 265 -17.25 2.29 18.10
CA PRO A 265 -16.74 1.45 19.16
C PRO A 265 -17.89 0.86 19.99
N SER A 266 -17.81 -0.45 20.26
CA SER A 266 -18.73 -1.18 21.13
C SER A 266 -18.33 -1.00 22.60
N SER A 267 -19.22 -1.38 23.53
CA SER A 267 -18.93 -1.36 24.98
C SER A 267 -17.81 -2.30 25.41
N GLN A 268 -17.32 -3.18 24.53
CA GLN A 268 -16.22 -4.11 24.82
C GLN A 268 -14.84 -3.52 24.50
N HIS A 269 -14.79 -2.39 23.79
CA HIS A 269 -13.52 -1.79 23.40
C HIS A 269 -12.91 -0.94 24.52
N ASN A 270 -11.59 -0.84 24.50
CA ASN A 270 -10.84 -0.02 25.44
C ASN A 270 -11.11 1.50 25.26
N ASP A 271 -11.04 2.29 26.35
CA ASP A 271 -11.20 3.76 26.36
C ASP A 271 -10.31 4.49 25.34
N THR A 272 -9.13 3.93 25.05
CA THR A 272 -8.22 4.44 24.02
C THR A 272 -8.84 4.40 22.61
N VAL A 273 -9.62 3.37 22.29
CA VAL A 273 -10.33 3.25 21.01
C VAL A 273 -11.49 4.24 20.95
N HIS A 274 -12.23 4.38 22.05
CA HIS A 274 -13.31 5.36 22.17
C HIS A 274 -12.82 6.79 21.96
N SER A 275 -11.76 7.19 22.66
CA SER A 275 -11.17 8.53 22.53
C SER A 275 -10.61 8.80 21.12
N LEU A 276 -9.94 7.82 20.50
CA LEU A 276 -9.44 7.95 19.13
C LEU A 276 -10.58 8.09 18.12
N TYR A 277 -11.66 7.33 18.28
CA TYR A 277 -12.84 7.42 17.41
C TYR A 277 -13.52 8.78 17.51
N GLU A 278 -13.77 9.28 18.73
CA GLU A 278 -14.40 10.59 18.91
C GLU A 278 -13.53 11.73 18.35
N ALA A 279 -12.23 11.71 18.63
CA ALA A 279 -11.31 12.69 18.04
C ALA A 279 -11.29 12.63 16.50
N LEU A 280 -11.36 11.42 15.91
CA LEU A 280 -11.42 11.26 14.46
C LEU A 280 -12.74 11.81 13.90
N ARG A 281 -13.86 11.51 14.55
CA ARG A 281 -15.19 11.98 14.17
C ARG A 281 -15.27 13.51 14.19
N GLU A 282 -14.74 14.15 15.23
CA GLU A 282 -14.65 15.62 15.31
C GLU A 282 -13.80 16.19 14.18
N LYS A 283 -12.62 15.61 13.92
CA LYS A 283 -11.72 16.04 12.85
C LYS A 283 -12.38 15.95 11.46
N VAL A 284 -13.08 14.85 11.18
CA VAL A 284 -13.81 14.69 9.92
C VAL A 284 -14.95 15.71 9.82
N GLY A 285 -15.70 15.95 10.90
CA GLY A 285 -16.79 16.92 10.94
C GLY A 285 -16.32 18.37 10.69
N SER A 286 -15.24 18.80 11.34
CA SER A 286 -14.67 20.14 11.16
C SER A 286 -14.27 20.41 9.70
N ARG A 287 -13.70 19.41 9.02
CA ARG A 287 -13.28 19.53 7.62
C ARG A 287 -14.46 19.67 6.65
N VAL A 288 -15.57 18.97 6.90
CA VAL A 288 -16.78 19.11 6.07
C VAL A 288 -17.31 20.54 6.16
N ASN A 289 -17.30 21.14 7.35
CA ASN A 289 -17.73 22.53 7.57
C ASN A 289 -16.78 23.55 6.90
N GLU A 290 -15.47 23.35 6.99
CA GLU A 290 -14.48 24.20 6.31
C GLU A 290 -14.63 24.15 4.77
N THR A 291 -14.83 22.95 4.22
CA THR A 291 -15.02 22.76 2.77
C THR A 291 -16.31 23.42 2.27
N ALA A 292 -17.39 23.32 3.06
CA ALA A 292 -18.66 23.98 2.76
C ALA A 292 -18.56 25.52 2.84
N ALA A 293 -17.82 26.04 3.83
CA ALA A 293 -17.59 27.48 3.97
C ALA A 293 -16.76 28.07 2.81
N GLN A 294 -15.76 27.32 2.33
CA GLN A 294 -14.95 27.71 1.16
C GLN A 294 -15.75 27.67 -0.14
N ALA A 295 -16.61 26.67 -0.33
CA ALA A 295 -17.51 26.59 -1.49
C ALA A 295 -18.54 27.74 -1.51
N ALA A 296 -19.06 28.14 -0.35
CA ALA A 296 -19.99 29.26 -0.22
C ALA A 296 -19.34 30.63 -0.49
N GLN A 297 -18.03 30.79 -0.23
CA GLN A 297 -17.30 32.02 -0.53
C GLN A 297 -16.84 32.11 -1.99
N GLY A 298 -16.50 30.98 -2.63
CA GLY A 298 -16.13 30.94 -4.06
C GLY A 298 -17.28 31.24 -5.03
N GLY A 299 -18.54 31.06 -4.59
CA GLY A 299 -19.73 31.38 -5.39
C GLY A 299 -20.17 32.85 -5.37
N ARG A 300 -19.47 33.75 -4.64
CA ARG A 300 -19.93 35.13 -4.41
C ARG A 300 -19.17 36.21 -5.21
N MET A 301 -18.28 35.84 -6.14
CA MET A 301 -17.61 36.78 -7.05
C MET A 301 -18.10 36.68 -8.51
N SER A 302 -19.41 36.70 -8.73
CA SER A 302 -20.01 37.04 -10.03
C SER A 302 -21.47 37.44 -9.82
N ILE A 303 -21.71 38.73 -9.60
CA ILE A 303 -22.90 39.52 -9.98
C ILE A 303 -22.71 40.85 -9.25
N ASP A 304 -22.22 41.86 -9.98
CA ASP A 304 -22.58 43.25 -9.78
C ASP A 304 -22.33 43.97 -11.12
N GLY A 305 -23.37 43.97 -11.96
CA GLY A 305 -23.45 44.88 -13.09
C GLY A 305 -24.11 46.17 -12.61
N PRO A 306 -23.52 47.36 -12.84
CA PRO A 306 -24.18 48.61 -12.49
C PRO A 306 -25.12 49.06 -13.61
N ASN A 307 -26.43 48.92 -13.35
CA ASN A 307 -27.47 49.69 -14.03
C ASN A 307 -27.52 51.09 -13.39
N SER A 308 -27.29 52.15 -14.18
CA SER A 308 -27.63 53.52 -13.79
C SER A 308 -28.51 54.17 -14.86
N PRO A 309 -29.65 54.77 -14.49
CA PRO A 309 -30.45 55.61 -15.37
C PRO A 309 -29.99 57.08 -15.26
N LEU A 310 -29.97 57.83 -16.37
CA LEU A 310 -29.81 59.28 -16.35
C LEU A 310 -30.98 60.00 -17.04
N PRO A 311 -31.38 61.21 -16.56
CA PRO A 311 -32.52 61.95 -17.05
C PRO A 311 -32.16 62.95 -18.17
N THR A 312 -33.20 63.38 -18.87
CA THR A 312 -33.27 64.34 -19.98
C THR A 312 -32.95 65.80 -19.60
N GLY A 313 -32.29 66.55 -20.49
CA GLY A 313 -32.41 68.02 -20.54
C GLY A 313 -31.35 68.83 -21.33
N VAL A 314 -31.68 69.20 -22.58
CA VAL A 314 -31.45 70.50 -23.26
C VAL A 314 -30.06 70.86 -23.88
N THR A 315 -29.97 70.69 -25.22
CA THR A 315 -29.60 71.64 -26.33
C THR A 315 -28.20 72.33 -26.34
N VAL A 316 -27.36 72.31 -27.40
CA VAL A 316 -27.41 73.07 -28.69
C VAL A 316 -26.42 72.50 -29.78
N VAL A 317 -26.96 72.05 -30.93
CA VAL A 317 -26.69 72.25 -32.41
C VAL A 317 -25.31 72.84 -32.92
N PRO A 318 -24.81 72.67 -34.19
CA PRO A 318 -24.70 71.52 -35.15
C PRO A 318 -23.35 71.41 -35.97
N SER A 319 -23.31 70.46 -36.93
CA SER A 319 -22.59 70.46 -38.25
C SER A 319 -21.12 69.98 -38.25
N VAL A 320 -20.67 68.97 -39.03
CA VAL A 320 -20.55 68.88 -40.51
C VAL A 320 -20.43 67.40 -40.96
N SER A 321 -20.93 67.09 -42.16
CA SER A 321 -20.97 65.83 -42.96
C SER A 321 -19.59 65.37 -43.54
N PRO A 322 -19.48 64.45 -44.55
CA PRO A 322 -19.82 63.01 -44.63
C PRO A 322 -18.67 62.08 -45.22
N VAL A 323 -18.78 60.74 -45.05
CA VAL A 323 -18.60 59.55 -45.99
C VAL A 323 -17.34 59.50 -46.95
N PRO A 324 -16.75 58.37 -47.45
CA PRO A 324 -17.17 56.93 -47.63
C PRO A 324 -16.17 55.86 -47.11
N SER A 325 -16.46 54.57 -46.89
CA SER A 325 -16.85 53.44 -47.77
C SER A 325 -15.80 52.98 -48.81
N VAL A 326 -14.97 51.94 -48.53
CA VAL A 326 -14.42 51.02 -49.56
C VAL A 326 -14.10 49.62 -48.97
N SER A 327 -14.76 48.61 -49.57
CA SER A 327 -14.38 47.23 -49.95
C SER A 327 -13.15 46.48 -49.36
N SER A 328 -13.42 45.26 -48.85
CA SER A 328 -12.93 43.91 -49.25
C SER A 328 -11.43 43.64 -49.58
N PRO A 329 -10.96 42.37 -49.79
CA PRO A 329 -11.34 41.04 -49.27
C PRO A 329 -10.14 40.14 -48.84
N MET A 330 -10.47 38.95 -48.31
CA MET A 330 -9.81 37.63 -48.38
C MET A 330 -8.31 37.41 -48.75
N ARG A 331 -7.73 36.46 -47.95
CA ARG A 331 -6.83 35.32 -48.29
C ARG A 331 -5.33 35.61 -48.54
N PRO A 332 -4.46 34.57 -48.59
CA PRO A 332 -4.40 33.30 -47.83
C PRO A 332 -2.95 32.92 -47.40
N LEU A 333 -2.82 31.96 -46.49
CA LEU A 333 -2.12 30.66 -46.64
C LEU A 333 -2.20 29.87 -45.33
#